data_AF-A5X2T4-F1
#
_entry.id   AF-A5X2T4-F1
#
_cell.length_a   1.000
_cell.length_b   1.000
_cell.length_c   1.000
_cell.angle_alpha   90.00
_cell.angle_beta   90.00
_cell.angle_gamma   90.00
#
_symmetry.space_group_name_H-M   'P 1'
#
loop_
_entity.id
_entity.type
_entity.pdbx_description
1 polymer ?
#
loop_
_entity_poly.entity_id
_entity_poly.type
_entity_poly.pdbx_seq_one_letter_code
_entity_poly.pdbx_strand_id
1 'polypeptide(L)' 'DAQVSLVIFSSSGKMHDYCSPNSSLINILDAYQKQSGIRLWDAKHE' A
#
# COMPACT_ATOMS: atom_id res chain seq x y z
N ASP A 1 17.47 4.19 -6.01
CA ASP A 1 16.27 3.55 -6.55
C ASP A 1 15.08 3.87 -5.64
N ALA A 2 13.90 4.12 -6.19
CA ALA A 2 12.73 4.54 -5.42
C ALA A 2 11.60 3.52 -5.56
N GLN A 3 10.92 3.22 -4.45
CA GLN A 3 9.72 2.39 -4.43
C GLN A 3 8.49 3.29 -4.38
N VAL A 4 7.57 3.10 -5.34
CA VAL A 4 6.38 3.95 -5.50
C VAL A 4 5.14 3.07 -5.67
N SER A 5 4.06 3.44 -4.99
CA SER A 5 2.74 2.84 -5.17
C SER A 5 1.68 3.92 -5.35
N LEU A 6 0.64 3.60 -6.13
CA LEU A 6 -0.54 4.43 -6.36
C LEU A 6 -1.78 3.55 -6.24
N VAL A 7 -2.74 3.98 -5.42
CA VAL A 7 -4.06 3.35 -5.30
C VAL A 7 -5.12 4.38 -5.70
N ILE A 8 -6.01 4.01 -6.61
CA ILE A 8 -7.12 4.84 -7.08
C ILE A 8 -8.42 4.06 -6.91
N PHE A 9 -9.42 4.68 -6.31
CA PHE A 9 -10.80 4.22 -6.34
C PHE A 9 -11.55 4.96 -7.43
N SER A 10 -12.10 4.22 -8.40
CA SER A 10 -12.99 4.80 -9.41
C SER A 10 -14.33 5.21 -8.78
N SER A 11 -15.11 6.02 -9.49
CA SER A 11 -16.48 6.37 -9.07
C SER A 11 -17.41 5.16 -8.89
N SER A 12 -17.07 4.02 -9.50
CA SER A 12 -17.79 2.74 -9.31
C SER A 12 -17.40 1.98 -8.04
N GLY A 13 -16.44 2.50 -7.27
CA GLY A 13 -15.89 1.82 -6.09
C GLY A 13 -14.80 0.79 -6.40
N LYS A 14 -14.52 0.52 -7.68
CA LYS A 14 -13.43 -0.40 -8.07
C LYS A 14 -12.07 0.19 -7.73
N MET A 15 -11.25 -0.62 -7.06
CA MET A 15 -9.85 -0.32 -6.75
C MET A 15 -8.97 -0.64 -7.96
N HIS A 16 -8.07 0.28 -8.26
CA HIS A 16 -6.98 0.10 -9.19
C HIS A 16 -5.68 0.44 -8.48
N ASP A 17 -4.67 -0.41 -8.63
CA ASP A 17 -3.36 -0.20 -8.03
C ASP A 17 -2.23 -0.31 -9.05
N TYR A 18 -1.15 0.40 -8.75
CA TYR A 18 0.13 0.30 -9.44
C TYR A 18 1.26 0.27 -8.41
N CYS A 19 2.28 -0.53 -8.69
CA CYS A 19 3.54 -0.56 -7.93
C CYS A 19 4.72 -0.51 -8.90
N SER A 20 5.77 0.21 -8.51
CA SER A 20 7.06 0.19 -9.24
C SER A 20 7.60 -1.24 -9.37
N PRO A 21 8.42 -1.55 -10.40
CA PRO A 21 9.06 -2.86 -10.54
C PRO A 21 9.75 -3.30 -9.24
N ASN A 22 9.72 -4.60 -8.96
CA ASN A 22 10.31 -5.18 -7.74
C ASN A 22 9.71 -4.67 -6.40
N SER A 23 8.49 -4.12 -6.43
CA SER A 23 7.74 -3.77 -5.23
C SER A 23 6.30 -4.30 -5.31
N SER A 24 5.65 -4.46 -4.16
CA SER A 24 4.24 -4.84 -4.06
C SER A 24 3.52 -3.88 -3.13
N LEU A 25 2.20 -3.78 -3.28
CA LEU A 25 1.38 -2.89 -2.46
C LEU A 25 1.52 -3.22 -0.97
N ILE A 26 1.49 -4.51 -0.61
CA ILE A 26 1.62 -4.98 0.78
C ILE A 26 2.96 -4.55 1.37
N ASN A 27 4.07 -4.72 0.64
CA ASN A 27 5.40 -4.35 1.14
C ASN A 27 5.53 -2.84 1.37
N ILE A 28 4.98 -2.03 0.47
CA ILE A 28 5.01 -0.57 0.59
C ILE A 28 4.14 -0.09 1.75
N LEU A 29 2.95 -0.67 1.92
CA LEU A 29 2.06 -0.32 3.03
C LEU A 29 2.64 -0.76 4.38
N ASP A 30 3.28 -1.93 4.46
CA ASP A 30 3.96 -2.40 5.68
C ASP A 30 5.13 -1.46 6.05
N ALA A 31 5.93 -1.06 5.04
CA ALA A 31 7.01 -0.09 5.23
C ALA A 31 6.47 1.28 5.69
N TYR A 32 5.34 1.74 5.13
CA TYR A 32 4.68 2.98 5.55
C TYR A 32 4.19 2.90 6.99
N GLN A 33 3.52 1.81 7.38
CA GLN A 33 3.05 1.60 8.76
C GLN A 33 4.23 1.63 9.74
N LYS A 34 5.31 0.90 9.44
CA LYS A 34 6.52 0.85 10.28
C LYS A 34 7.22 2.21 10.42
N GLN A 35 7.28 3.01 9.35
CA GLN A 35 7.99 4.29 9.36
C GLN A 35 7.16 5.46 9.89
N SER A 36 5.86 5.50 9.58
CA SER A 36 4.98 6.58 10.01
C SER A 36 4.43 6.40 11.41
N GLY A 37 4.43 5.18 11.94
CA GLY A 37 3.73 4.81 13.18
C GLY A 37 2.20 4.82 13.04
N ILE A 38 1.67 5.09 11.84
CA ILE A 38 0.24 5.03 11.56
C ILE A 38 -0.15 3.58 11.35
N ARG A 39 -1.06 3.09 12.20
CA ARG A 39 -1.63 1.75 12.07
C ARG A 39 -2.63 1.72 10.92
N LEU A 40 -2.32 0.95 9.89
CA LEU A 40 -3.16 0.78 8.70
C LEU A 40 -4.14 -0.39 8.84
N TRP A 41 -3.80 -1.42 9.62
CA TRP A 41 -4.66 -2.58 9.87
C TRP A 41 -4.46 -3.18 11.27
N ASP A 42 -5.46 -3.96 11.69
CA ASP A 42 -5.40 -4.75 12.91
C ASP A 42 -4.58 -6.04 12.73
N ALA A 43 -3.98 -6.54 13.81
CA ALA A 43 -3.11 -7.74 13.84
C ALA A 43 -3.79 -9.05 13.39
N LYS A 44 -5.09 -9.02 13.09
CA LYS A 44 -5.84 -10.18 12.61
C LYS A 44 -5.45 -10.61 11.19
N HIS A 45 -4.61 -9.82 10.50
CA HIS A 45 -4.05 -10.10 9.16
C HIS A 45 -2.52 -9.94 9.14
N GLU A 46 -1.87 -10.03 10.30
CA GLU A 46 -0.41 -10.04 10.43
C GLU A 46 0.18 -11.41 10.04
#